data_AF-A0A3N1PUR0-F1
#
_entry.id   AF-A0A3N1PUR0-F1
#
_cell.length_a   1.000
_cell.length_b   1.000
_cell.length_c   1.000
_cell.angle_alpha   90.00
_cell.angle_beta   90.00
_cell.angle_gamma   90.00
#
_symmetry.space_group_name_H-M   'P 1'
#
loop_
_entity.id
_entity.type
_entity.pdbx_description
1 polymer ?
#
loop_
_entity_poly.entity_id
_entity_poly.type
_entity_poly.pdbx_seq_one_letter_code
_entity_poly.pdbx_strand_id
1 'polypeptide(L)' 'MQKITTIITTVPTGDNEGPLRQRQLAMRDEDLAALGRVRFTLHNTQVLTGQDRVTFVDTLTRDDSE' A
#
# COMPACT_ATOMS: atom_id res chain seq x y z
N MET A 1 12.34 6.49 -19.08
CA MET A 1 12.10 5.06 -18.74
C MET A 1 11.13 5.00 -17.57
N GLN A 2 10.13 4.12 -17.56
CA GLN A 2 9.18 4.06 -16.45
C GLN A 2 9.71 3.19 -15.31
N LYS A 3 9.67 3.70 -14.07
CA LYS A 3 9.97 2.96 -12.84
C LYS A 3 8.68 2.45 -12.21
N ILE A 4 8.73 1.22 -11.72
CA ILE A 4 7.60 0.56 -11.04
C ILE A 4 8.08 0.16 -9.65
N THR A 5 7.24 0.38 -8.64
CA THR A 5 7.46 -0.12 -7.27
C THR A 5 6.15 -0.62 -6.69
N THR A 6 6.25 -1.47 -5.66
CA THR A 6 5.09 -2.09 -5.01
C THR A 6 5.17 -1.94 -3.50
N ILE A 7 4.06 -1.56 -2.87
CA ILE A 7 3.86 -1.66 -1.41
C ILE A 7 2.90 -2.81 -1.14
N ILE A 8 3.25 -3.67 -0.18
CA ILE A 8 2.41 -4.78 0.27
C ILE A 8 2.07 -4.57 1.74
N THR A 9 0.79 -4.47 2.05
CA THR A 9 0.31 -4.29 3.43
C THR A 9 -0.71 -5.37 3.74
N THR A 10 -0.41 -6.23 4.72
CA THR A 10 -1.35 -7.24 5.20
C THR A 10 -1.91 -6.83 6.56
N VAL A 11 -3.23 -6.70 6.63
CA VAL A 11 -3.94 -6.30 7.84
C VAL A 11 -4.86 -7.42 8.35
N PRO A 12 -5.01 -7.59 9.66
CA PRO A 12 -5.97 -8.52 10.24
C PRO A 12 -7.43 -8.06 10.05
N THR A 13 -8.36 -9.01 9.93
CA THR A 13 -9.81 -8.75 9.88
C THR A 13 -10.54 -9.05 11.19
N GLY A 14 -9.87 -9.63 12.20
CA GLY A 14 -10.49 -9.92 13.50
C GLY A 14 -10.94 -8.66 14.26
N ASP A 15 -12.07 -8.77 14.97
CA ASP A 15 -12.71 -7.64 15.67
C ASP A 15 -11.84 -7.04 16.78
N ASN A 16 -11.06 -7.86 17.48
CA ASN A 16 -10.15 -7.43 18.54
C ASN A 16 -8.83 -6.84 18.00
N GLU A 17 -8.61 -6.88 16.69
CA GLU A 17 -7.36 -6.44 16.05
C GLU A 17 -7.46 -5.01 15.49
N GLY A 18 -8.52 -4.27 15.86
CA GLY A 18 -8.75 -2.89 15.42
C GLY A 18 -7.53 -1.97 15.56
N PRO A 19 -6.88 -1.89 16.74
CA PRO A 19 -5.69 -1.04 16.92
C PRO A 19 -4.51 -1.44 16.02
N LEU A 20 -4.28 -2.75 15.85
CA LEU A 20 -3.21 -3.26 14.99
C LEU A 20 -3.51 -2.96 13.51
N ARG A 21 -4.75 -3.18 13.09
CA ARG A 21 -5.24 -2.87 11.74
C ARG A 21 -5.07 -1.38 11.43
N GLN A 22 -5.50 -0.50 12.33
CA GLN A 22 -5.37 0.95 12.16
C GLN A 22 -3.90 1.37 12.04
N ARG A 23 -3.01 0.82 12.88
CA ARG A 23 -1.58 1.09 12.80
C ARG A 23 -0.98 0.69 11.46
N GLN A 24 -1.33 -0.49 10.94
CA GLN A 24 -0.80 -0.96 9.66
C GLN A 24 -1.32 -0.16 8.47
N LEU A 25 -2.59 0.27 8.51
CA LEU A 25 -3.16 1.16 7.50
C LEU A 25 -2.49 2.55 7.54
N ALA A 26 -2.23 3.09 8.75
CA ALA A 26 -1.50 4.35 8.87
C ALA A 26 -0.07 4.27 8.31
N MET A 27 0.65 3.18 8.58
CA MET A 27 1.98 2.96 7.99
C MET A 27 1.92 2.86 6.47
N ARG A 28 0.90 2.19 5.91
CA ARG A 28 0.68 2.13 4.46
C ARG A 28 0.46 3.53 3.86
N ASP A 29 -0.34 4.36 4.52
CA ASP A 29 -0.58 5.73 4.08
C ASP A 29 0.71 6.58 4.12
N GLU A 30 1.53 6.40 5.16
CA GLU A 30 2.85 7.04 5.27
C GLU A 30 3.80 6.61 4.13
N ASP A 31 3.87 5.31 3.82
CA ASP A 31 4.69 4.77 2.73
C ASP A 31 4.24 5.31 1.36
N LEU A 32 2.92 5.31 1.10
CA LEU A 32 2.34 5.88 -0.12
C LEU A 32 2.66 7.38 -0.24
N ALA A 33 2.52 8.14 0.85
CA ALA A 33 2.84 9.56 0.87
C ALA A 33 4.35 9.80 0.65
N ALA A 34 5.22 8.98 1.22
CA ALA A 34 6.66 9.08 1.03
C ALA A 34 7.04 8.85 -0.44
N LEU A 35 6.44 7.86 -1.11
CA LEU A 35 6.63 7.62 -2.54
C LEU A 35 6.05 8.75 -3.41
N GLY A 36 4.90 9.29 -3.04
CA GLY A 36 4.31 10.46 -3.69
C GLY A 36 5.27 11.67 -3.71
N ARG A 37 6.00 11.92 -2.62
CA ARG A 37 7.00 13.00 -2.54
C ARG A 37 8.15 12.83 -3.52
N VAL A 38 8.48 11.60 -3.91
CA VAL A 38 9.50 11.28 -4.92
C VAL A 38 8.89 10.97 -6.29
N ARG A 39 7.69 11.53 -6.55
CA ARG A 39 6.96 11.56 -7.82
C ARG A 39 6.43 10.21 -8.30
N PHE A 40 6.34 9.21 -7.44
CA PHE A 40 5.55 8.02 -7.77
C PHE A 40 4.06 8.33 -7.68
N THR A 41 3.30 7.79 -8.62
CA THR A 41 1.84 7.87 -8.66
C THR A 41 1.27 6.48 -8.44
N LEU A 42 0.26 6.36 -7.58
CA LEU A 42 -0.47 5.10 -7.39
C LEU A 42 -1.20 4.74 -8.67
N HIS A 43 -0.80 3.63 -9.29
CA HIS A 43 -1.35 3.16 -10.55
C HIS A 43 -2.49 2.16 -10.33
N ASN A 44 -2.33 1.25 -9.36
CA ASN A 44 -3.32 0.23 -9.06
C ASN A 44 -3.22 -0.22 -7.59
N THR A 45 -4.36 -0.54 -6.97
CA THR A 45 -4.42 -1.23 -5.68
C THR A 45 -5.19 -2.52 -5.87
N GLN A 46 -4.52 -3.65 -5.71
CA GLN A 46 -5.18 -4.95 -5.65
C GLN A 46 -5.46 -5.32 -4.21
N VAL A 47 -6.67 -5.81 -3.95
CA VAL A 47 -7.09 -6.27 -2.62
C VAL A 47 -7.27 -7.78 -2.66
N LEU A 48 -6.48 -8.49 -1.86
CA LEU A 48 -6.55 -9.94 -1.71
C LEU A 48 -7.19 -10.24 -0.36
N THR A 49 -8.40 -10.80 -0.39
CA THR A 49 -9.15 -11.18 0.81
C THR A 49 -8.82 -12.61 1.20
N GLY A 50 -8.25 -12.80 2.38
CA GLY A 50 -8.15 -14.08 3.07
C GLY A 50 -9.21 -14.20 4.17
N GLN A 51 -9.23 -15.34 4.86
CA GLN A 51 -10.20 -15.61 5.93
C GLN A 51 -10.04 -14.63 7.11
N ASP A 52 -8.81 -14.47 7.61
CA ASP A 52 -8.53 -13.65 8.80
C ASP A 52 -7.69 -12.40 8.50
N ARG A 53 -7.34 -12.18 7.23
CA ARG A 53 -6.46 -11.09 6.80
C ARG A 53 -6.86 -10.55 5.43
N VAL A 54 -6.62 -9.26 5.21
CA VAL A 54 -6.71 -8.60 3.90
C VAL A 54 -5.33 -8.08 3.54
N THR A 55 -4.90 -8.35 2.31
CA THR A 55 -3.63 -7.83 1.78
C THR A 55 -3.91 -6.82 0.68
N PHE A 56 -3.34 -5.62 0.84
CA PHE A 56 -3.30 -4.59 -0.18
C PHE A 56 -1.97 -4.69 -0.93
N VAL A 57 -2.02 -4.70 -2.26
CA VAL A 57 -0.86 -4.65 -3.13
C VAL A 57 -0.99 -3.39 -3.98
N ASP A 58 -0.27 -2.34 -3.58
CA ASP A 58 -0.24 -1.06 -4.25
C ASP A 58 0.89 -1.03 -5.25
N THR A 59 0.56 -0.89 -6.54
CA THR A 59 1.53 -0.71 -7.61
C THR A 59 1.62 0.78 -7.92
N LEU A 60 2.81 1.34 -7.84
CA LEU A 60 3.08 2.74 -8.14
C LEU A 60 4.05 2.85 -9.32
N THR A 61 3.82 3.84 -10.17
CA THR A 61 4.66 4.13 -11.33
C THR A 61 5.24 5.54 -11.24
N ARG A 62 6.45 5.71 -11.72
CA ARG A 62 7.05 7.02 -11.95
C ARG A 62 7.65 7.07 -13.34
N ASP A 63 7.27 8.08 -14.10
CA ASP A 63 7.90 8.33 -15.38
C ASP A 63 9.21 9.08 -15.12
N ASP A 64 10.36 8.43 -15.33
CA ASP A 64 11.60 9.17 -15.54
C ASP A 64 11.53 9.68 -16.99
N SER A 65 10.84 10.81 -17.16
CA SER A 65 11.03 11.68 -18.31
C SER A 65 12.36 12.38 -18.07
N GLU A 66 13.37 12.12 -18.91
CA GLU A 66 14.60 12.92 -18.91
C GLU A 66 14.31 14.39 -19.19
#